data_AF-A0A849SP87-F1
#
_entry.id   AF-A0A849SP87-F1
#
_cell.length_a   1.000
_cell.length_b   1.000
_cell.length_c   1.000
_cell.angle_alpha   90.00
_cell.angle_beta   90.00
_cell.angle_gamma   90.00
#
_symmetry.space_group_name_H-M   'P 1'
#
loop_
_entity.id
_entity.type
_entity.pdbx_description
1 polymer ?
#
loop_
_entity_poly.entity_id
_entity_poly.type
_entity_poly.pdbx_seq_one_letter_code
_entity_poly.pdbx_strand_id
1 'polypeptide(L)'
;MVNVLEQAERSLGKGPSDASGPSFADVFKRTLSDTSEMQTNAESLIGAFLRGEPVELHQVMAASEEASISLELLVEIRNKLTDAYRTIMNVQ
;
A
#
# COMPACT_ATOMS: atom_id res chain seq x y z
N MET A 1 -35.05 -35.97 -26.41
CA MET A 1 -34.88 -35.34 -25.08
C MET A 1 -33.61 -35.82 -24.39
N VAL A 2 -32.47 -35.92 -25.10
CA VAL A 2 -31.19 -36.49 -24.58
C VAL A 2 -30.00 -35.66 -25.09
N ASN A 3 -30.06 -34.32 -25.04
CA ASN A 3 -28.92 -33.47 -25.41
C ASN A 3 -28.79 -32.20 -24.56
N VAL A 4 -29.48 -32.16 -23.42
CA VAL A 4 -29.51 -30.99 -22.51
C VAL A 4 -28.61 -31.19 -21.29
N LEU A 5 -28.20 -32.44 -20.99
CA LEU A 5 -27.39 -32.75 -19.80
C LEU A 5 -25.88 -32.78 -20.06
N GLU A 6 -25.42 -32.82 -21.30
CA GLU A 6 -23.98 -32.84 -21.65
C GLU A 6 -23.37 -31.43 -21.81
N GLN A 7 -24.20 -30.40 -21.94
CA GLN A 7 -23.75 -29.01 -22.03
C GLN A 7 -23.51 -28.36 -20.65
N ALA A 8 -23.98 -28.97 -19.57
CA ALA A 8 -23.84 -28.43 -18.22
C ALA A 8 -22.45 -28.63 -17.59
N GLU A 9 -21.65 -29.58 -18.07
CA GLU A 9 -20.34 -29.88 -17.49
C GLU A 9 -19.16 -29.17 -18.17
N ARG A 10 -19.38 -28.45 -19.28
CA ARG A 10 -18.32 -27.70 -19.98
C ARG A 10 -18.15 -26.24 -19.54
N SER A 11 -18.96 -25.73 -18.59
CA SER A 11 -18.82 -24.34 -18.13
C SER A 11 -18.14 -24.17 -16.77
N LEU A 12 -17.77 -25.25 -16.07
CA LEU A 12 -17.11 -25.20 -14.75
C LEU A 12 -15.57 -25.09 -14.81
N GLY A 13 -15.01 -24.78 -15.98
CA GLY A 13 -13.57 -24.77 -16.22
C GLY A 13 -12.90 -23.39 -16.29
N LYS A 14 -13.51 -22.34 -15.73
CA LYS A 14 -12.85 -21.03 -15.60
C LYS A 14 -13.03 -20.54 -14.17
N GLY A 15 -12.08 -20.93 -13.30
CA GLY A 15 -11.92 -20.29 -11.99
C GLY A 15 -11.79 -18.77 -12.16
N PRO A 16 -12.08 -17.98 -11.13
CA PRO A 16 -12.06 -16.52 -11.21
C PRO A 16 -10.62 -16.02 -11.31
N SER A 17 -10.04 -16.15 -12.50
CA SER A 17 -8.81 -15.49 -12.91
C SER A 17 -9.19 -14.11 -13.43
N ASP A 18 -9.57 -13.21 -12.52
CA ASP A 18 -9.61 -11.76 -12.78
C ASP A 18 -9.77 -11.00 -11.45
N ALA A 19 -8.73 -11.07 -10.61
CA ALA A 19 -8.44 -9.97 -9.69
C ALA A 19 -7.86 -8.81 -10.52
N SER A 20 -8.70 -8.09 -11.26
CA SER A 20 -8.31 -6.99 -12.17
C SER A 20 -7.88 -5.70 -11.44
N GLY A 21 -7.34 -5.81 -10.22
CA GLY A 21 -6.83 -4.69 -9.41
C GLY A 21 -5.36 -4.90 -9.03
N PRO A 22 -4.62 -3.83 -8.70
CA PRO A 22 -3.26 -3.95 -8.18
C PRO A 22 -3.24 -4.90 -6.97
N SER A 23 -2.25 -5.79 -6.92
CA SER A 23 -2.14 -6.71 -5.79
C SER A 23 -1.87 -5.92 -4.51
N PHE A 24 -2.16 -6.52 -3.34
CA PHE A 24 -1.80 -5.92 -2.06
C PHE A 24 -0.30 -5.57 -2.00
N ALA A 25 0.57 -6.43 -2.56
CA ALA A 25 2.00 -6.18 -2.63
C ALA A 25 2.34 -4.96 -3.49
N ASP A 26 1.61 -4.73 -4.59
CA ASP A 26 1.77 -3.54 -5.43
C ASP A 26 1.35 -2.27 -4.69
N VAL A 27 0.22 -2.32 -3.97
CA VAL A 27 -0.26 -1.20 -3.15
C VAL A 27 0.73 -0.90 -2.02
N PHE A 28 1.18 -1.91 -1.29
CA PHE A 28 2.18 -1.75 -0.24
C PHE A 28 3.49 -1.16 -0.75
N LYS A 29 3.98 -1.63 -1.91
CA LYS A 29 5.19 -1.10 -2.53
C LYS A 29 5.03 0.37 -2.94
N ARG A 30 3.85 0.75 -3.45
CA ARG A 30 3.51 2.15 -3.73
C ARG A 30 3.52 2.97 -2.46
N THR A 31 2.78 2.57 -1.42
CA THR A 31 2.75 3.28 -0.14
C THR A 31 4.15 3.44 0.47
N LEU A 32 5.01 2.42 0.39
CA LEU A 32 6.40 2.54 0.85
C LEU A 32 7.19 3.59 0.07
N SER A 33 7.02 3.64 -1.25
CA SER A 33 7.67 4.63 -2.11
C SER A 33 7.14 6.04 -1.80
N ASP A 34 5.82 6.17 -1.67
CA ASP A 34 5.14 7.43 -1.36
C ASP A 34 5.60 7.96 0.01
N THR A 35 5.66 7.12 1.06
CA THR A 35 6.18 7.53 2.39
C THR A 35 7.62 8.03 2.30
N SER A 36 8.48 7.37 1.50
CA SER A 36 9.86 7.80 1.30
C SER A 36 9.95 9.15 0.58
N GLU A 37 9.07 9.39 -0.40
CA GLU A 37 8.99 10.67 -1.10
C GLU A 37 8.49 11.78 -0.18
N MET A 38 7.47 11.50 0.64
CA MET A 38 6.95 12.45 1.64
C MET A 38 8.03 12.84 2.65
N GLN A 39 8.82 11.88 3.14
CA GLN A 39 9.96 12.15 4.02
C GLN A 39 11.00 13.05 3.34
N THR A 40 11.38 12.71 2.11
CA THR A 40 12.37 13.50 1.34
C THR A 40 11.87 14.92 1.08
N ASN A 41 10.57 15.07 0.77
CA ASN A 41 9.94 16.36 0.56
C ASN A 41 9.93 17.20 1.85
N ALA A 42 9.57 16.60 2.99
CA ALA A 42 9.63 17.26 4.29
C ALA A 42 11.05 17.76 4.61
N GLU A 43 12.07 16.90 4.44
CA GLU A 43 13.47 17.28 4.62
C GLU A 43 13.92 18.42 3.69
N SER A 44 13.49 18.38 2.43
CA SER A 44 13.76 19.43 1.45
C SER A 44 13.15 20.77 1.89
N LEU A 45 11.88 20.77 2.30
CA LEU A 45 11.17 21.97 2.74
C LEU A 45 11.76 22.54 4.03
N ILE A 46 12.13 21.68 4.99
CA ILE A 46 12.87 22.09 6.20
C ILE A 46 14.19 22.77 5.79
N GLY A 47 14.96 22.15 4.90
CA GLY A 47 16.22 22.70 4.42
C GLY A 47 16.06 24.04 3.72
N ALA A 48 15.06 24.16 2.83
CA ALA A 48 14.74 25.40 2.11
C ALA A 48 14.36 26.53 3.08
N PHE A 49 13.49 26.23 4.04
CA PHE A 49 13.10 27.17 5.09
C PHE A 49 14.30 27.65 5.92
N LEU A 50 15.19 26.74 6.34
CA LEU A 50 16.40 27.09 7.09
C LEU A 50 17.39 27.93 6.29
N ARG A 51 17.39 27.82 4.96
CA ARG A 51 18.21 28.65 4.05
C ARG A 51 17.57 30.01 3.75
N GLY A 52 16.36 30.28 4.25
CA GLY A 52 15.63 31.52 3.98
C GLY A 52 15.05 31.58 2.56
N GLU A 53 14.88 30.44 1.89
CA GLU A 53 14.11 30.36 0.65
C GLU A 53 12.63 30.71 0.92
N PRO A 54 11.85 31.13 -0.11
CA PRO A 54 10.46 31.55 0.06
C PRO A 54 9.52 30.35 0.30
N VAL A 55 9.74 29.63 1.40
CA VAL A 55 8.92 28.54 1.91
C VAL A 55 8.25 29.01 3.18
N GLU A 56 6.93 28.87 3.25
CA GLU A 56 6.17 29.24 4.44
C GLU A 56 6.27 28.16 5.52
N LEU A 57 6.36 28.56 6.79
CA LEU A 57 6.47 27.64 7.92
C LEU A 57 5.34 26.61 7.96
N HIS A 58 4.11 27.01 7.60
CA HIS A 58 2.97 26.10 7.59
C HIS A 58 3.12 24.95 6.57
N GLN A 59 3.86 25.16 5.47
CA GLN A 59 4.13 24.13 4.47
C GLN A 59 5.13 23.10 5.01
N VAL A 60 6.15 23.57 5.73
CA VAL A 60 7.12 22.71 6.41
C VAL A 60 6.43 21.84 7.46
N MET A 61 5.56 22.44 8.28
CA MET A 61 4.80 21.70 9.28
C MET A 61 3.84 20.69 8.66
N ALA A 62 3.10 21.09 7.61
CA ALA A 62 2.19 20.18 6.91
C ALA A 62 2.92 18.98 6.30
N ALA A 63 4.02 19.21 5.59
CA ALA A 63 4.81 18.14 4.99
C ALA A 63 5.41 17.20 6.05
N SER A 64 5.85 17.74 7.19
CA SER A 64 6.39 16.95 8.29
C SER A 64 5.33 16.08 8.96
N GLU A 65 4.11 16.62 9.15
CA GLU A 65 2.98 15.90 9.71
C GLU A 65 2.53 14.77 8.76
N GLU A 66 2.39 15.08 7.47
CA GLU A 66 2.03 14.11 6.44
C GLU A 66 3.04 12.95 6.38
N ALA A 67 4.34 13.25 6.41
CA ALA A 67 5.38 12.22 6.43
C ALA A 67 5.32 11.34 7.71
N SER A 68 5.01 11.95 8.85
CA SER A 68 4.90 11.26 10.14
C SER A 68 3.71 10.29 10.16
N ILE A 69 2.53 10.76 9.76
CA ILE A 69 1.31 9.93 9.68
C ILE A 69 1.50 8.77 8.69
N SER A 70 2.09 9.02 7.52
CA SER A 70 2.37 7.97 6.54
C SER A 70 3.36 6.91 7.05
N LEU A 71 4.33 7.31 7.88
CA LEU A 71 5.27 6.38 8.51
C LEU A 71 4.58 5.53 9.57
N GLU A 72 3.73 6.13 10.42
CA GLU A 72 2.94 5.39 11.41
C GLU A 72 2.06 4.32 10.75
N LEU A 73 1.38 4.68 9.65
CA LEU A 73 0.59 3.75 8.86
C LEU A 73 1.45 2.58 8.34
N LEU A 74 2.65 2.86 7.84
CA LEU A 74 3.56 1.84 7.33
C LEU A 74 4.01 0.88 8.44
N VAL A 75 4.28 1.40 9.65
CA VAL A 75 4.62 0.58 10.82
C VAL A 75 3.47 -0.37 11.18
N GLU A 76 2.23 0.12 11.16
CA GLU A 76 1.06 -0.72 11.42
C GLU A 76 0.92 -1.83 10.36
N ILE A 77 1.11 -1.51 9.09
CA ILE A 77 1.08 -2.52 8.03
C ILE A 77 2.19 -3.57 8.24
N ARG A 78 3.42 -3.14 8.56
CA ARG A 78 4.53 -4.05 8.89
C ARG A 78 4.17 -4.99 10.03
N ASN A 79 3.55 -4.47 11.09
CA ASN A 79 3.11 -5.27 12.24
C ASN A 79 2.08 -6.32 11.80
N LYS A 80 1.04 -5.91 11.06
CA LYS A 80 0.00 -6.82 10.54
C LYS A 80 0.56 -7.90 9.62
N LEU A 81 1.55 -7.59 8.78
CA LEU A 81 2.19 -8.57 7.92
C LEU A 81 3.04 -9.58 8.72
N THR A 82 3.72 -9.10 9.74
CA THR A 82 4.48 -9.96 10.65
C THR A 82 3.54 -10.90 11.43
N ASP A 83 2.41 -10.38 11.88
CA ASP A 83 1.39 -11.17 12.57
C ASP A 83 0.77 -12.21 11.64
N ALA A 84 0.38 -11.83 10.42
CA ALA A 84 -0.15 -12.76 9.43
C ALA A 84 0.84 -13.89 9.13
N TYR A 85 2.13 -13.58 9.00
CA TYR A 85 3.17 -14.58 8.82
C TYR A 85 3.28 -15.53 10.02
N ARG A 86 3.25 -15.00 11.25
CA ARG A 86 3.24 -15.81 12.48
C ARG A 86 2.01 -16.71 12.58
N THR A 87 0.83 -16.21 12.24
CA THR A 87 -0.41 -17.00 12.26
C THR A 87 -0.35 -18.19 11.30
N ILE A 88 0.17 -18.01 10.08
CA ILE A 88 0.32 -19.12 9.11
C ILE A 88 1.28 -20.20 9.62
N MET A 89 2.34 -19.82 10.35
CA MET A 89 3.27 -20.78 10.94
C MET A 89 2.70 -21.51 12.17
N ASN A 90 1.87 -20.83 12.98
CA ASN A 90 1.32 -21.40 14.21
C ASN A 90 0.06 -22.26 13.99
N VAL A 91 -0.59 -22.16 12.83
CA VAL A 91 -1.77 -22.97 12.46
C VAL A 91 -1.35 -24.31 11.84
N GLN A 92 -0.06 -24.55 11.61
CA GLN A 92 0.50 -25.83 11.17
C GLN A 92 0.98 -26.69 12.34
#